data_AF-A0A183HRK4-F1
#
_entry.id   AF-A0A183HRK4-F1
#
_cell.length_a   1.000
_cell.length_b   1.000
_cell.length_c   1.000
_cell.angle_alpha   90.00
_cell.angle_beta   90.00
_cell.angle_gamma   90.00
#
_symmetry.space_group_name_H-M   'P 1'
#
loop_
_entity.id
_entity.type
_entity.pdbx_description
1 polymer ?
#
loop_
_entity_poly.entity_id
_entity_poly.type
_entity_poly.pdbx_seq_one_letter_code
_entity_poly.pdbx_strand_id
1 'polypeptide(L)'
;MKLGQILRLASDPANSSLEVKKGNIEALCIHLQGALRFHERVKKKKLVPHKICRFLNLKYANYYVTTVYILAKLAFLANAIFQISLMTRYLLPEFRNDNSLESWMNLIWPKNDTPSWQHSGIFPLVTLCDFEVREMGNIQTHTVQCVLVVNLFTEKIFILLWTWFMVLATLTFLNVFNWIYLLTENCSKEHFILNHLEMSGTPFDKNDPR
;
A
#
# COMPACT_ATOMS: atom_id res chain seq x y z
N MET A 1 -24.58 19.37 9.72
CA MET A 1 -23.57 20.37 9.37
C MET A 1 -22.38 19.63 8.75
N LYS A 2 -21.79 20.11 7.66
CA LYS A 2 -20.60 19.46 7.07
C LYS A 2 -19.40 19.72 7.99
N LEU A 3 -18.46 18.77 8.12
CA LEU A 3 -17.26 18.90 8.98
C LEU A 3 -16.52 20.23 8.75
N GLY A 4 -16.47 20.71 7.50
CA GLY A 4 -15.84 21.98 7.15
C GLY A 4 -16.47 23.22 7.79
N GLN A 5 -17.78 23.22 8.10
CA GLN A 5 -18.43 24.35 8.78
C GLN A 5 -18.07 24.41 10.27
N ILE A 6 -17.92 23.25 10.92
CA ILE A 6 -17.44 23.14 12.31
C ILE A 6 -16.02 23.67 12.40
N LEU A 7 -15.16 23.26 11.46
CA LEU A 7 -13.77 23.68 11.41
C LEU A 7 -13.63 25.20 11.17
N ARG A 8 -14.52 25.75 10.36
CA ARG A 8 -14.59 27.19 10.07
C ARG A 8 -15.06 28.01 11.28
N LEU A 9 -16.01 27.51 12.07
CA LEU A 9 -16.45 28.15 13.33
C LEU A 9 -15.35 28.09 14.40
N ALA A 10 -14.63 26.96 14.49
CA ALA A 10 -13.55 26.79 15.44
C ALA A 10 -12.33 27.64 15.10
N SER A 11 -12.04 27.84 13.81
CA SER A 11 -10.89 28.61 13.31
C SER A 11 -11.23 30.07 12.98
N ASP A 12 -12.38 30.58 13.42
CA ASP A 12 -12.82 31.94 13.11
C ASP A 12 -11.90 32.98 13.80
N PRO A 13 -11.29 33.93 13.07
CA PRO A 13 -10.48 35.00 13.67
C PRO A 13 -11.26 35.88 14.67
N ALA A 14 -12.60 35.93 14.57
CA ALA A 14 -13.46 36.65 15.52
C ALA A 14 -13.53 35.98 16.92
N ASN A 15 -13.04 34.74 17.08
CA ASN A 15 -12.91 34.05 18.37
C ASN A 15 -11.88 34.70 19.32
N SER A 16 -11.17 35.74 18.88
CA SER A 16 -10.35 36.59 19.73
C SER A 16 -11.17 37.35 20.78
N SER A 17 -12.42 37.71 20.45
CA SER A 17 -13.34 38.38 21.38
C SER A 17 -14.10 37.35 22.25
N LEU A 18 -14.20 37.64 23.55
CA LEU A 18 -14.70 36.68 24.55
C LEU A 18 -16.20 36.36 24.38
N GLU A 19 -16.98 37.33 23.89
CA GLU A 19 -18.43 37.20 23.67
C GLU A 19 -18.75 36.35 22.42
N VAL A 20 -18.08 36.60 21.30
CA VAL A 20 -18.22 35.80 20.07
C VAL A 20 -17.71 34.38 20.28
N LYS A 21 -16.59 34.23 21.00
CA LYS A 21 -16.06 32.92 21.39
C LYS A 21 -17.09 32.11 22.18
N LYS A 22 -17.76 32.72 23.16
CA LYS A 22 -18.78 32.04 23.97
C LYS A 22 -19.96 31.58 23.13
N GLY A 23 -20.46 32.43 22.22
CA GLY A 23 -21.54 32.08 21.29
C GLY A 23 -21.16 30.95 20.32
N ASN A 24 -19.93 30.98 19.78
CA ASN A 24 -19.43 29.93 18.88
C ASN A 24 -19.24 28.59 19.61
N ILE A 25 -18.75 28.60 20.85
CA ILE A 25 -18.63 27.41 21.70
C ILE A 25 -20.03 26.83 21.99
N GLU A 26 -21.00 27.67 22.32
CA GLU A 26 -22.38 27.22 22.59
C GLU A 26 -23.03 26.59 21.36
N ALA A 27 -22.90 27.23 20.20
CA ALA A 27 -23.35 26.67 18.92
C ALA A 27 -22.68 25.32 18.61
N LEU A 28 -21.36 25.23 18.78
CA LEU A 28 -20.62 23.99 18.61
C LEU A 28 -21.08 22.89 19.58
N CYS A 29 -21.33 23.24 20.85
CA CYS A 29 -21.77 22.30 21.87
C CYS A 29 -23.14 21.72 21.55
N ILE A 30 -24.11 22.56 21.14
CA ILE A 30 -25.45 22.12 20.71
C ILE A 30 -25.35 21.17 19.51
N HIS A 31 -24.48 21.48 18.55
CA HIS A 31 -24.28 20.63 17.37
C HIS A 31 -23.62 19.30 17.72
N LEU A 32 -22.60 19.31 18.58
CA LEU A 32 -21.90 18.11 19.04
C LEU A 32 -22.86 17.20 19.81
N GLN A 33 -23.66 17.76 20.72
CA GLN A 33 -24.67 17.04 21.48
C GLN A 33 -25.77 16.45 20.57
N GLY A 34 -26.19 17.21 19.54
CA GLY A 34 -27.09 16.71 18.51
C GLY A 34 -26.52 15.53 17.71
N ALA A 35 -25.24 15.60 17.34
CA ALA A 35 -24.54 14.52 16.63
C ALA A 35 -24.36 13.27 17.51
N LEU A 36 -23.99 13.43 18.78
CA LEU A 36 -23.86 12.34 19.74
C LEU A 36 -25.21 11.64 19.97
N ARG A 37 -26.30 12.40 20.18
CA ARG A 37 -27.67 11.83 20.29
C ARG A 37 -28.11 11.12 19.01
N PHE A 38 -27.67 11.57 17.84
CA PHE A 38 -27.93 10.88 16.58
C PHE A 38 -27.16 9.55 16.52
N HIS A 39 -25.87 9.55 16.87
CA HIS A 39 -25.03 8.35 16.94
C HIS A 39 -25.60 7.32 17.93
N GLU A 40 -26.05 7.75 19.11
CA GLU A 40 -26.71 6.87 20.09
C GLU A 40 -28.00 6.27 19.55
N ARG A 41 -28.83 7.07 18.86
CA ARG A 41 -30.07 6.58 18.23
C ARG A 41 -29.79 5.54 17.15
N VAL A 42 -28.77 5.75 16.33
CA VAL A 42 -28.34 4.80 15.30
C VAL A 42 -27.82 3.51 15.93
N LYS A 43 -26.99 3.61 16.99
CA LYS A 43 -26.48 2.46 17.74
C LYS A 43 -27.60 1.66 18.42
N LYS A 44 -28.58 2.33 19.03
CA LYS A 44 -29.74 1.71 19.71
C LYS A 44 -30.70 1.05 18.72
N LYS A 45 -30.94 1.64 17.55
CA LYS A 45 -31.91 1.12 16.57
C LYS A 45 -31.43 -0.11 15.79
N LYS A 46 -30.17 -0.57 15.94
CA LYS A 46 -29.58 -1.66 15.14
C LYS A 46 -30.05 -1.62 13.68
N LEU A 47 -29.97 -0.45 13.05
CA LEU A 47 -30.37 -0.29 11.65
C LEU A 47 -29.42 -1.15 10.81
N VAL A 48 -29.91 -2.29 10.31
CA VAL A 48 -29.25 -3.14 9.32
C VAL A 48 -29.94 -2.86 7.98
N PRO A 49 -29.42 -1.95 7.14
CA PRO A 49 -30.17 -1.45 5.99
C PRO A 49 -30.42 -2.50 4.88
N HIS A 50 -29.59 -3.54 4.78
CA HIS A 50 -29.78 -4.62 3.81
C HIS A 50 -29.33 -5.97 4.38
N LYS A 51 -30.20 -6.97 4.25
CA LYS A 51 -30.03 -8.35 4.74
C LYS A 51 -29.20 -9.24 3.78
N ILE A 52 -29.06 -8.85 2.51
CA ILE A 52 -28.48 -9.69 1.44
C ILE A 52 -27.02 -9.32 1.07
N CYS A 53 -26.66 -8.03 1.04
CA CYS A 53 -25.30 -7.57 0.71
C CYS A 53 -24.71 -6.72 1.85
N ARG A 54 -24.26 -7.40 2.90
CA ARG A 54 -23.68 -6.76 4.09
C ARG A 54 -22.42 -5.93 3.80
N PHE A 55 -21.65 -6.28 2.75
CA PHE A 55 -20.47 -5.53 2.32
C PHE A 55 -20.79 -4.14 1.73
N LEU A 56 -21.95 -3.94 1.10
CA LEU A 56 -22.35 -2.64 0.55
C LEU A 56 -22.84 -1.66 1.64
N ASN A 57 -23.13 -2.16 2.85
CA ASN A 57 -23.49 -1.35 4.02
C ASN A 57 -22.29 -0.73 4.76
N LEU A 58 -21.07 -0.91 4.24
CA LEU A 58 -19.85 -0.43 4.87
C LEU A 58 -19.89 1.08 5.11
N LYS A 59 -20.51 1.88 4.23
CA LYS A 59 -20.55 3.36 4.31
C LYS A 59 -21.16 3.91 5.61
N TYR A 60 -22.03 3.15 6.28
CA TYR A 60 -22.69 3.58 7.53
C TYR A 60 -22.03 3.01 8.79
N ALA A 61 -20.93 2.26 8.65
CA ALA A 61 -20.21 1.69 9.77
C ALA A 61 -19.10 2.63 10.25
N ASN A 62 -18.94 2.75 11.58
CA ASN A 62 -17.88 3.57 12.19
C ASN A 62 -16.45 3.14 11.80
N TYR A 63 -16.28 1.93 11.26
CA TYR A 63 -15.00 1.40 10.78
C TYR A 63 -14.79 1.55 9.27
N TYR A 64 -15.71 2.20 8.53
CA TYR A 64 -15.67 2.31 7.07
C TYR A 64 -14.34 2.86 6.54
N VAL A 65 -13.95 4.04 7.04
CA VAL A 65 -12.75 4.77 6.59
C VAL A 65 -11.51 3.92 6.84
N THR A 66 -11.43 3.32 8.04
CA THR A 66 -10.35 2.42 8.42
C THR A 66 -10.28 1.17 7.54
N THR A 67 -11.42 0.53 7.25
CA THR A 67 -11.45 -0.66 6.40
C THR A 67 -11.07 -0.35 4.95
N VAL A 68 -11.55 0.78 4.38
CA VAL A 68 -11.15 1.20 3.03
C VAL A 68 -9.65 1.51 2.99
N TYR A 69 -9.10 2.15 4.02
CA TYR A 69 -7.68 2.44 4.12
C TYR A 69 -6.81 1.17 4.16
N ILE A 70 -7.16 0.19 4.99
CA ILE A 70 -6.44 -1.09 5.06
C ILE A 70 -6.60 -1.88 3.76
N LEU A 71 -7.79 -1.92 3.16
CA LEU A 71 -8.03 -2.57 1.88
C LEU A 71 -7.15 -1.96 0.78
N ALA A 72 -7.05 -0.64 0.73
CA ALA A 72 -6.17 0.05 -0.22
C ALA A 72 -4.70 -0.35 -0.03
N LYS A 73 -4.20 -0.40 1.22
CA LYS A 73 -2.84 -0.86 1.49
C LYS A 73 -2.61 -2.32 1.09
N LEU A 74 -3.58 -3.20 1.35
CA LEU A 74 -3.52 -4.59 0.90
C LEU A 74 -3.50 -4.70 -0.63
N ALA A 75 -4.28 -3.87 -1.33
CA ALA A 75 -4.26 -3.81 -2.80
C ALA A 75 -2.90 -3.33 -3.33
N PHE A 76 -2.26 -2.35 -2.69
CA PHE A 76 -0.90 -1.94 -3.04
C PHE A 76 0.14 -3.05 -2.81
N LEU A 77 0.04 -3.77 -1.70
CA LEU A 77 0.89 -4.92 -1.42
C LEU A 77 0.68 -6.03 -2.47
N ALA A 78 -0.57 -6.36 -2.79
CA ALA A 78 -0.91 -7.35 -3.81
C ALA A 78 -0.39 -6.95 -5.20
N ASN A 79 -0.46 -5.66 -5.56
CA ASN A 79 0.10 -5.14 -6.80
C ASN A 79 1.63 -5.32 -6.84
N ALA A 80 2.34 -5.01 -5.75
CA ALA A 80 3.78 -5.22 -5.67
C ALA A 80 4.15 -6.71 -5.80
N ILE A 81 3.43 -7.61 -5.12
CA ILE A 81 3.64 -9.06 -5.23
C ILE A 81 3.36 -9.56 -6.65
N PHE A 82 2.29 -9.06 -7.29
CA PHE A 82 1.95 -9.40 -8.67
C PHE A 82 3.06 -8.98 -9.64
N GLN A 83 3.60 -7.77 -9.49
CA GLN A 83 4.71 -7.27 -10.32
C GLN A 83 5.99 -8.10 -10.13
N ILE A 84 6.31 -8.50 -8.89
CA ILE A 84 7.44 -9.40 -8.58
C ILE A 84 7.21 -10.79 -9.19
N SER A 85 6.00 -11.32 -9.10
CA SER A 85 5.64 -12.63 -9.67
C SER A 85 5.74 -12.64 -11.19
N LEU A 86 5.22 -11.59 -11.84
CA LEU A 86 5.30 -11.40 -13.28
C LEU A 86 6.76 -11.35 -13.74
N MET A 87 7.60 -10.57 -13.07
CA MET A 87 9.02 -10.46 -13.40
C MET A 87 9.78 -11.77 -13.17
N THR A 88 9.47 -12.50 -12.09
CA THR A 88 9.99 -13.86 -11.83
C THR A 88 9.62 -14.83 -12.94
N ARG A 89 8.39 -14.77 -13.45
CA ARG A 89 7.95 -15.63 -14.54
C ARG A 89 8.65 -15.34 -15.87
N TYR A 90 8.96 -14.07 -16.15
CA TYR A 90 9.62 -13.68 -17.39
C TYR A 90 11.14 -13.90 -17.37
N LEU A 91 11.81 -13.68 -16.23
CA LEU A 91 13.27 -13.72 -16.15
C LEU A 91 13.82 -15.14 -15.90
N LEU A 92 13.10 -16.01 -15.16
CA LEU A 92 13.56 -17.37 -14.80
C LEU A 92 12.48 -18.47 -14.99
N PRO A 93 12.02 -18.77 -16.22
CA PRO A 93 11.14 -19.92 -16.47
C PRO A 93 11.77 -21.29 -16.17
N GLU A 94 13.10 -21.43 -16.28
CA GLU A 94 13.82 -22.70 -16.08
C GLU A 94 13.95 -23.09 -14.59
N PHE A 95 14.01 -22.10 -13.69
CA PHE A 95 14.14 -22.33 -12.23
C PHE A 95 12.78 -22.39 -11.50
N ARG A 96 11.68 -22.59 -12.23
CA ARG A 96 10.31 -22.58 -11.68
C ARG A 96 10.07 -23.62 -10.56
N ASN A 97 10.87 -24.68 -10.51
CA ASN A 97 10.70 -25.80 -9.57
C ASN A 97 11.62 -25.74 -8.34
N ASP A 98 12.63 -24.88 -8.33
CA ASP A 98 13.48 -24.67 -7.16
C ASP A 98 12.96 -23.49 -6.33
N ASN A 99 13.32 -23.43 -5.05
CA ASN A 99 12.92 -22.35 -4.15
C ASN A 99 13.23 -20.98 -4.79
N SER A 100 12.19 -20.32 -5.32
CA SER A 100 12.35 -19.10 -6.14
C SER A 100 13.24 -18.04 -5.49
N LEU A 101 13.19 -17.88 -4.17
CA LEU A 101 14.03 -16.96 -3.42
C LEU A 101 15.53 -17.33 -3.43
N GLU A 102 15.88 -18.61 -3.37
CA GLU A 102 17.28 -19.05 -3.39
C GLU A 102 17.91 -18.85 -4.77
N SER A 103 17.15 -19.13 -5.83
CA SER A 103 17.58 -18.89 -7.21
C SER A 103 17.87 -17.40 -7.47
N TRP A 104 16.99 -16.50 -7.00
CA TRP A 104 17.20 -15.06 -7.07
C TRP A 104 18.38 -14.58 -6.22
N MET A 105 18.57 -15.15 -5.03
CA MET A 105 19.71 -14.82 -4.18
C MET A 105 21.04 -15.21 -4.83
N ASN A 106 21.09 -16.36 -5.50
CA ASN A 106 22.27 -16.80 -6.25
C ASN A 106 22.56 -15.91 -7.48
N LEU A 107 21.55 -15.23 -8.04
CA LEU A 107 21.73 -14.29 -9.16
C LEU A 107 22.29 -12.94 -8.69
N ILE A 108 21.89 -12.47 -7.50
CA ILE A 108 22.35 -11.21 -6.90
C ILE A 108 23.72 -11.39 -6.24
N TRP A 109 23.91 -12.52 -5.55
CA TRP A 109 25.12 -12.86 -4.82
C TRP A 109 25.62 -14.25 -5.26
N PRO A 110 26.30 -14.33 -6.41
CA PRO A 110 26.80 -15.60 -6.90
C PRO A 110 27.81 -16.18 -5.90
N LYS A 111 27.56 -17.42 -5.45
CA LYS A 111 28.48 -18.17 -4.57
C LYS A 111 29.67 -18.77 -5.32
N ASN A 112 29.58 -18.94 -6.64
CA ASN A 112 30.63 -19.50 -7.49
C ASN A 112 31.02 -18.50 -8.59
N ASP A 113 32.30 -18.50 -8.96
CA ASP A 113 32.89 -17.67 -10.04
C ASP A 113 32.44 -18.05 -11.46
N THR A 114 31.58 -19.06 -11.61
CA THR A 114 31.06 -19.47 -12.92
C THR A 114 29.98 -18.49 -13.38
N PRO A 115 30.14 -17.83 -14.54
CA PRO A 115 29.17 -16.87 -15.02
C PRO A 115 27.78 -17.48 -15.24
N SER A 116 26.77 -16.93 -14.57
CA SER A 116 25.37 -17.37 -14.60
C SER A 116 24.69 -17.29 -15.98
N TRP A 117 25.27 -16.54 -16.92
CA TRP A 117 24.74 -16.32 -18.27
C TRP A 117 24.84 -17.55 -19.19
N GLN A 118 25.69 -18.54 -18.87
CA GLN A 118 25.77 -19.79 -19.65
C GLN A 118 24.63 -20.77 -19.32
N HIS A 119 23.99 -20.63 -18.16
CA HIS A 119 22.97 -21.56 -17.68
C HIS A 119 21.53 -21.08 -17.85
N SER A 120 21.31 -19.78 -18.08
CA SER A 120 19.97 -19.19 -18.14
C SER A 120 19.60 -18.96 -19.61
N GLY A 121 19.12 -19.99 -20.30
CA GLY A 121 18.96 -20.00 -21.77
C GLY A 121 17.95 -19.00 -22.36
N ILE A 122 17.31 -18.17 -21.53
CA ILE A 122 16.27 -17.21 -21.95
C ILE A 122 16.85 -15.99 -22.65
N PHE A 123 18.07 -15.57 -22.30
CA PHE A 123 18.69 -14.36 -22.81
C PHE A 123 20.14 -14.61 -23.27
N PRO A 124 20.36 -15.15 -24.49
CA PRO A 124 21.70 -15.38 -25.01
C PRO A 124 22.42 -14.04 -25.27
N LEU A 125 23.60 -13.87 -24.66
CA LEU A 125 24.51 -12.77 -24.98
C LEU A 125 25.14 -12.95 -26.37
N VAL A 126 25.31 -14.22 -26.77
CA VAL A 126 25.94 -14.64 -28.01
C VAL A 126 24.94 -15.47 -28.81
N THR A 127 24.72 -15.10 -30.05
CA THR A 127 23.82 -15.79 -30.99
C THR A 127 24.57 -16.13 -32.27
N LEU A 128 24.17 -17.23 -32.92
CA LEU A 128 24.66 -17.58 -34.25
C LEU A 128 23.69 -17.00 -35.27
N CYS A 129 24.20 -16.23 -36.22
CA CYS A 129 23.41 -15.63 -37.29
C CYS A 129 23.88 -16.18 -38.63
N ASP A 130 22.93 -16.67 -39.41
CA ASP A 130 23.18 -17.26 -40.72
C ASP A 130 22.98 -16.19 -41.80
N PHE A 131 24.01 -15.96 -42.60
CA PHE A 131 23.98 -15.06 -43.74
C PHE A 131 24.05 -15.86 -45.03
N GLU A 132 23.10 -15.62 -45.93
CA GLU A 132 23.08 -16.21 -47.27
C GLU A 132 23.82 -15.28 -48.23
N VAL A 133 24.94 -15.73 -48.78
CA VAL A 133 25.70 -15.00 -49.81
C VAL A 133 25.55 -15.75 -51.14
N ARG A 134 25.28 -15.00 -52.22
CA ARG A 134 25.20 -15.54 -53.58
C ARG A 134 26.53 -15.36 -54.29
N GLU A 135 27.21 -16.46 -54.58
CA GLU A 135 28.39 -16.47 -55.46
C GLU A 135 28.11 -17.37 -56.67
N MET A 136 28.35 -16.83 -57.88
CA MET A 136 28.29 -17.58 -59.15
C MET A 136 26.99 -18.39 -59.39
N GLY A 137 25.84 -17.89 -58.92
CA GLY A 137 24.53 -18.55 -59.10
C GLY A 137 24.20 -19.63 -58.07
N ASN A 138 25.09 -19.89 -57.10
CA ASN A 138 24.84 -20.80 -55.97
C ASN A 138 24.68 -20.00 -54.66
N ILE A 139 23.76 -20.43 -53.80
CA ILE A 139 23.52 -19.79 -52.49
C ILE A 139 24.35 -20.56 -51.46
N GLN A 140 25.30 -19.88 -50.81
CA GLN A 140 26.14 -20.44 -49.75
C GLN A 140 25.77 -19.77 -48.43
N THR A 141 25.53 -20.58 -47.40
CA THR A 141 25.19 -20.10 -46.05
C THR A 141 26.45 -20.05 -45.18
N HIS A 142 26.74 -18.88 -44.62
CA HIS A 142 27.83 -18.68 -43.66
C HIS A 142 27.25 -18.34 -42.30
N THR A 143 27.76 -19.02 -41.26
CA THR A 143 27.34 -18.79 -39.88
C THR A 143 28.38 -17.91 -39.18
N VAL A 144 27.94 -16.84 -38.53
CA VAL A 144 28.81 -15.95 -37.75
C VAL A 144 28.29 -15.77 -36.34
N GLN A 145 29.21 -15.47 -35.44
CA GLN A 145 28.89 -15.20 -34.04
C GLN A 145 28.53 -13.72 -33.85
N CYS A 146 27.29 -13.44 -33.45
CA CYS A 146 26.80 -12.10 -33.12
C CYS A 146 26.68 -11.91 -31.61
N VAL A 147 27.07 -10.74 -31.12
CA VAL A 147 26.92 -10.36 -29.70
C VAL A 147 25.76 -9.38 -29.56
N LEU A 148 24.76 -9.73 -28.74
CA LEU A 148 23.57 -8.91 -28.53
C LEU A 148 23.70 -8.08 -27.25
N VAL A 149 24.37 -6.93 -27.37
CA VAL A 149 24.65 -6.05 -26.21
C VAL A 149 23.38 -5.52 -25.55
N VAL A 150 22.30 -5.30 -26.32
CA VAL A 150 20.98 -4.87 -25.81
C VAL A 150 20.46 -5.81 -24.72
N ASN A 151 20.68 -7.11 -24.88
CA ASN A 151 20.17 -8.13 -23.99
C ASN A 151 20.85 -8.08 -22.60
N LEU A 152 22.14 -7.76 -22.58
CA LEU A 152 22.90 -7.56 -21.35
C LEU A 152 22.36 -6.38 -20.52
N PHE A 153 21.99 -5.28 -21.19
CA PHE A 153 21.41 -4.12 -20.52
C PHE A 153 20.05 -4.45 -19.89
N THR A 154 19.21 -5.17 -20.63
CA THR A 154 17.89 -5.60 -20.16
C THR A 154 18.00 -6.51 -18.94
N GLU A 155 18.93 -7.47 -18.94
CA GLU A 155 19.19 -8.35 -17.79
C GLU A 155 19.50 -7.54 -16.52
N LYS A 156 20.40 -6.56 -16.59
CA LYS A 156 20.80 -5.78 -15.41
C LYS A 156 19.71 -4.84 -14.91
N ILE A 157 18.93 -4.24 -15.82
CA ILE A 157 17.77 -3.41 -15.46
C ILE A 157 16.71 -4.24 -14.72
N PHE A 158 16.43 -5.46 -15.18
CA PHE A 158 15.44 -6.31 -14.52
C PHE A 158 15.89 -6.75 -13.12
N ILE A 159 17.17 -7.06 -12.93
CA ILE A 159 17.71 -7.37 -11.59
C ILE A 159 17.55 -6.17 -10.65
N LEU A 160 17.89 -4.95 -11.11
CA LEU A 160 17.74 -3.73 -10.32
C LEU A 160 16.28 -3.46 -9.95
N LEU A 161 15.36 -3.59 -10.92
CA LEU A 161 13.93 -3.44 -10.69
C LEU A 161 13.40 -4.49 -9.71
N TRP A 162 13.86 -5.74 -9.81
CA TRP A 162 13.46 -6.80 -8.88
C TRP A 162 13.87 -6.51 -7.45
N THR A 163 15.14 -6.15 -7.23
CA THR A 163 15.61 -5.77 -5.89
C THR A 163 14.84 -4.56 -5.36
N TRP A 164 14.56 -3.57 -6.20
CA TRP A 164 13.76 -2.40 -5.83
C TRP A 164 12.33 -2.76 -5.40
N PHE A 165 11.63 -3.59 -6.18
CA PHE A 165 10.28 -4.03 -5.84
C PHE A 165 10.23 -4.90 -4.58
N MET A 166 11.26 -5.71 -4.31
CA MET A 166 11.38 -6.47 -3.06
C MET A 166 11.51 -5.54 -1.85
N VAL A 167 12.31 -4.46 -1.95
CA VAL A 167 12.40 -3.44 -0.88
C VAL A 167 11.05 -2.73 -0.70
N LEU A 168 10.37 -2.35 -1.78
CA LEU A 168 9.05 -1.73 -1.69
C LEU A 168 8.00 -2.66 -1.05
N ALA A 169 8.00 -3.94 -1.41
CA ALA A 169 7.08 -4.93 -0.88
C ALA A 169 7.30 -5.16 0.63
N THR A 170 8.56 -5.26 1.07
CA THR A 170 8.89 -5.41 2.50
C THR A 170 8.50 -4.18 3.32
N LEU A 171 8.80 -2.96 2.86
CA LEU A 171 8.38 -1.73 3.53
C LEU A 171 6.85 -1.61 3.61
N THR A 172 6.15 -1.94 2.53
CA THR A 172 4.69 -1.91 2.49
C THR A 172 4.08 -2.95 3.43
N PHE A 173 4.66 -4.15 3.49
CA PHE A 173 4.25 -5.22 4.40
C PHE A 173 4.41 -4.79 5.86
N LEU A 174 5.57 -4.26 6.25
CA LEU A 174 5.81 -3.74 7.61
C LEU A 174 4.85 -2.61 7.97
N ASN A 175 4.54 -1.73 7.01
CA ASN A 175 3.58 -0.65 7.20
C ASN A 175 2.16 -1.21 7.46
N VAL A 176 1.69 -2.13 6.62
CA VAL A 176 0.39 -2.81 6.81
C VAL A 176 0.33 -3.50 8.16
N PHE A 177 1.38 -4.24 8.52
CA PHE A 177 1.51 -4.93 9.79
C PHE A 177 1.37 -3.94 10.95
N ASN A 178 2.19 -2.88 11.01
CA ASN A 178 2.10 -1.84 12.04
C ASN A 178 0.70 -1.25 12.18
N TRP A 179 0.02 -0.95 11.07
CA TRP A 179 -1.36 -0.48 11.12
C TRP A 179 -2.33 -1.53 11.67
N ILE A 180 -2.16 -2.82 11.36
CA ILE A 180 -2.97 -3.89 11.94
C ILE A 180 -2.74 -4.01 13.46
N TYR A 181 -1.50 -3.90 13.95
CA TYR A 181 -1.23 -3.88 15.40
C TYR A 181 -1.90 -2.69 16.08
N LEU A 182 -1.69 -1.47 15.54
CA LEU A 182 -2.35 -0.26 16.04
C LEU A 182 -3.88 -0.39 16.03
N LEU A 183 -4.45 -1.06 15.03
CA LEU A 183 -5.89 -1.27 14.97
C LEU A 183 -6.41 -2.28 15.99
N THR A 184 -5.62 -3.28 16.34
CA THR A 184 -5.96 -4.33 17.31
C THR A 184 -5.89 -3.81 18.75
N GLU A 185 -4.94 -2.91 19.03
CA GLU A 185 -4.81 -2.22 20.32
C GLU A 185 -5.87 -1.11 20.50
N ASN A 186 -7.12 -1.51 20.76
CA ASN A 186 -8.18 -0.53 21.04
C ASN A 186 -7.99 0.17 22.39
N CYS A 187 -7.35 -0.48 23.37
CA CYS A 187 -7.09 0.08 24.70
C CYS A 187 -6.12 1.28 24.66
N SER A 188 -5.11 1.23 23.77
CA SER A 188 -4.10 2.28 23.62
C SER A 188 -4.68 3.55 22.99
N LYS A 189 -5.67 3.41 22.08
CA LYS A 189 -6.34 4.56 21.44
C LYS A 189 -7.17 5.37 22.42
N GLU A 190 -7.91 4.69 23.29
CA GLU A 190 -8.69 5.37 24.33
C GLU A 190 -7.77 6.10 25.30
N HIS A 191 -6.68 5.45 25.73
CA HIS A 191 -5.69 6.07 26.61
C HIS A 191 -4.97 7.27 25.95
N PHE A 192 -4.61 7.18 24.67
CA PHE A 192 -4.04 8.29 23.91
C PHE A 192 -5.01 9.47 23.81
N ILE A 193 -6.29 9.22 23.51
CA ILE A 193 -7.32 10.27 23.45
C ILE A 193 -7.53 10.90 24.84
N LEU A 194 -7.54 10.09 25.90
CA LEU A 194 -7.74 10.54 27.27
C LEU A 194 -6.58 11.43 27.75
N ASN A 195 -5.34 11.03 27.48
CA ASN A 195 -4.14 11.82 27.80
C ASN A 195 -4.10 13.14 27.00
N HIS A 196 -4.57 13.12 25.74
CA HIS A 196 -4.66 14.34 24.93
C HIS A 196 -5.79 15.29 25.40
N LEU A 197 -6.88 14.74 25.93
CA LEU A 197 -7.96 15.50 26.56
C LEU A 197 -7.54 16.08 27.92
N GLU A 198 -6.74 15.35 28.70
CA GLU A 198 -6.18 15.81 29.97
C GLU A 198 -5.19 16.98 29.79
N MET A 199 -4.48 17.02 28.66
CA MET A 199 -3.67 18.18 28.26
C MET A 199 -4.50 19.38 27.76
N SER A 200 -5.77 19.17 27.37
CA SER A 200 -6.67 20.28 27.09
C SER A 200 -7.16 20.84 28.43
N GLY A 201 -6.68 22.02 28.83
CA GLY A 201 -6.75 22.56 30.20
C GLY A 201 -8.15 22.89 30.76
N THR A 202 -9.19 22.11 30.45
CA THR A 202 -10.50 22.15 31.10
C THR A 202 -10.62 20.98 32.09
N PRO A 203 -10.71 21.23 33.41
CA PRO A 203 -10.88 20.15 34.38
C PRO A 203 -12.19 19.41 34.14
N PHE A 204 -12.13 18.07 34.11
CA PHE A 204 -13.30 17.21 33.95
C PHE A 204 -14.11 17.20 35.25
N ASP A 205 -15.28 17.86 35.25
CA ASP A 205 -16.19 17.86 36.40
C ASP A 205 -17.01 16.56 36.41
N LYS A 206 -16.72 15.69 37.37
CA LYS A 206 -17.38 14.39 37.53
C LYS A 206 -18.83 14.51 38.06
N ASN A 207 -19.24 15.70 38.50
CA ASN A 207 -20.52 15.92 39.18
C ASN A 207 -21.53 16.78 38.39
N ASP A 208 -21.32 17.07 37.10
CA ASP A 208 -22.32 17.84 36.31
C ASP A 208 -23.60 17.00 36.09
N PRO A 209 -24.77 17.42 36.60
CA PRO A 209 -26.02 16.65 36.51
C PRO A 209 -26.78 16.85 35.17
N ARG A 210 -26.11 17.25 34.09
CA ARG A 210 -26.71 17.51 32.77
C ARG A 210 -26.66 16.34 31.79
#